data_AF-A0A0F2DHY9-F1
#
_entry.id   AF-A0A0F2DHY9-F1
#
_cell.length_a   1.000
_cell.length_b   1.000
_cell.length_c   1.000
_cell.angle_alpha   90.00
_cell.angle_beta   90.00
_cell.angle_gamma   90.00
#
_symmetry.space_group_name_H-M   'P 1'
#
loop_
_entity.id
_entity.type
_entity.pdbx_description
1 polymer ?
#
loop_
_entity_poly.entity_id
_entity_poly.type
_entity_poly.pdbx_seq_one_letter_code
_entity_poly.pdbx_strand_id
1 'polypeptide(L)'
;MRNHVGASHPNDDQIRTAELLGWLQTCIDDVISEKVNGHAITVKSIIDNTKNRDTYFSQVDKEQFENSIKELSPQFIANLTNTLFGIFVSKNYEGKSIILNNFLSLSLISWKYTTDTFRYSLGERLDVFRTQLDEYKINQSELFFEKVGGKKYYSKDLKTIQLSVKCEQLRNAHFSWDNYANETPIAREILELAPSPSDVPNMRKDLLVETFLICRIGKNVSYQRGVSPGGKLFYDRFFQNSDEDIVKRILTLLSDGNINVNGQIQNNNLLEVLNIVPEDMIGAQYMEILDNLKAFINDGKEAEKYFNTVDFKRFKDNFLV
;
A
#
# COMPACT_ATOMS: atom_id res chain seq x y z
N MET A 1 -40.31 1.72 -0.40
CA MET A 1 -40.66 2.89 0.45
C MET A 1 -39.64 3.98 0.18
N ARG A 2 -40.03 5.08 -0.46
CA ARG A 2 -39.18 6.28 -0.60
C ARG A 2 -39.23 7.04 0.73
N ASN A 3 -38.08 7.39 1.30
CA ASN A 3 -38.04 8.42 2.33
C ASN A 3 -38.34 9.77 1.65
N HIS A 4 -39.47 10.38 1.98
CA HIS A 4 -39.89 11.67 1.43
C HIS A 4 -39.58 12.80 2.42
N VAL A 5 -38.45 13.47 2.21
CA VAL A 5 -38.29 14.87 2.63
C VAL A 5 -38.80 15.72 1.48
N GLY A 6 -40.09 16.08 1.51
CA GLY A 6 -40.72 16.94 0.49
C GLY A 6 -42.18 16.59 0.24
N ALA A 7 -43.08 17.16 1.05
CA ALA A 7 -44.52 17.01 0.91
C ALA A 7 -45.09 18.10 -0.01
N SER A 8 -45.24 17.80 -1.30
CA SER A 8 -45.94 18.69 -2.24
C SER A 8 -47.03 17.99 -3.07
N HIS A 9 -47.25 16.69 -2.90
CA HIS A 9 -48.35 15.95 -3.52
C HIS A 9 -48.99 14.96 -2.52
N PRO A 10 -50.33 14.74 -2.55
CA PRO A 10 -50.98 13.72 -1.73
C PRO A 10 -50.49 12.33 -2.15
N ASN A 11 -49.99 11.55 -1.18
CA ASN A 11 -49.59 10.16 -1.38
C ASN A 11 -50.82 9.24 -1.24
N ASP A 12 -51.51 8.99 -2.35
CA ASP A 12 -52.55 7.94 -2.45
C ASP A 12 -51.95 6.59 -2.92
N ASP A 13 -50.73 6.28 -2.49
CA ASP A 13 -50.16 4.94 -2.66
C ASP A 13 -50.75 4.02 -1.56
N GLN A 14 -51.95 3.51 -1.80
CA GLN A 14 -52.53 2.44 -0.98
C GLN A 14 -51.80 1.12 -1.28
N ILE A 15 -50.99 0.66 -0.32
CA ILE A 15 -50.34 -0.65 -0.38
C ILE A 15 -51.42 -1.71 -0.55
N ARG A 16 -51.40 -2.44 -1.67
CA ARG A 16 -52.38 -3.48 -1.93
C ARG A 16 -52.10 -4.69 -1.05
N THR A 17 -53.14 -5.41 -0.63
CA THR A 17 -53.02 -6.60 0.23
C THR A 17 -52.01 -7.63 -0.31
N ALA A 18 -51.94 -7.80 -1.63
CA ALA A 18 -50.98 -8.69 -2.28
C ALA A 18 -49.51 -8.22 -2.14
N GLU A 19 -49.25 -6.91 -2.17
CA GLU A 19 -47.91 -6.35 -1.97
C GLU A 19 -47.49 -6.47 -0.50
N LEU A 20 -48.42 -6.23 0.43
CA LEU A 20 -48.17 -6.42 1.86
C LEU A 20 -47.85 -7.88 2.18
N LEU A 21 -48.60 -8.82 1.59
CA LEU A 21 -48.33 -10.25 1.71
C LEU A 21 -47.01 -10.64 1.05
N GLY A 22 -46.69 -10.08 -0.11
CA GLY A 22 -45.40 -10.28 -0.77
C GLY A 22 -44.23 -9.82 0.10
N TRP A 23 -44.31 -8.64 0.70
CA TRP A 23 -43.28 -8.14 1.62
C TRP A 23 -43.19 -8.95 2.91
N LEU A 24 -44.33 -9.37 3.46
CA LEU A 24 -44.34 -10.24 4.62
C LEU A 24 -43.70 -11.59 4.30
N GLN A 25 -43.99 -12.15 3.12
CA GLN A 25 -43.37 -13.38 2.63
C GLN A 25 -41.86 -13.21 2.49
N THR A 26 -41.39 -12.11 1.90
CA THR A 26 -39.95 -11.77 1.83
C THR A 26 -39.33 -11.63 3.22
N CYS A 27 -39.99 -10.95 4.17
CA CYS A 27 -39.50 -10.87 5.55
C CYS A 27 -39.47 -12.25 6.22
N ILE A 28 -40.47 -13.09 5.97
CA ILE A 28 -40.53 -14.45 6.52
C ILE A 28 -39.42 -15.30 5.94
N ASP A 29 -39.23 -15.31 4.62
CA ASP A 29 -38.32 -16.22 3.94
C ASP A 29 -36.86 -15.75 4.07
N ASP A 30 -36.60 -14.44 3.95
CA ASP A 30 -35.24 -13.89 3.87
C ASP A 30 -34.70 -13.36 5.21
N VAL A 31 -35.56 -13.14 6.22
CA VAL A 31 -35.14 -12.56 7.51
C VAL A 31 -35.53 -13.42 8.72
N ILE A 32 -36.76 -13.92 8.78
CA ILE A 32 -37.28 -14.63 9.96
C ILE A 32 -36.96 -16.13 9.90
N SER A 33 -37.08 -16.75 8.74
CA SER A 33 -36.88 -18.19 8.52
C SER A 33 -35.44 -18.53 8.14
N GLU A 34 -34.60 -17.51 7.91
CA GLU A 34 -33.19 -17.69 7.72
C GLU A 34 -32.62 -18.34 8.98
N LYS A 35 -32.29 -19.64 8.89
CA LYS A 35 -31.70 -20.38 10.02
C LYS A 35 -30.48 -19.62 10.47
N VAL A 36 -30.47 -19.25 11.77
CA VAL A 36 -29.34 -18.57 12.40
C VAL A 36 -28.07 -19.29 11.97
N ASN A 37 -27.28 -18.61 11.15
CA ASN A 37 -26.10 -19.20 10.56
C ASN A 37 -25.20 -19.65 11.72
N GLY A 38 -24.94 -20.96 11.83
CA GLY A 38 -24.14 -21.52 12.93
C GLY A 38 -22.79 -20.84 13.09
N HIS A 39 -22.23 -20.32 11.98
CA HIS A 39 -21.00 -19.55 11.99
C HIS A 39 -21.14 -18.20 12.71
N ALA A 40 -22.27 -17.48 12.57
CA ALA A 40 -22.49 -16.20 13.24
C ALA A 40 -22.52 -16.33 14.78
N ILE A 41 -23.05 -17.45 15.29
CA ILE A 41 -23.00 -17.81 16.71
C ILE A 41 -21.55 -18.01 17.15
N THR A 42 -20.75 -18.72 16.35
CA THR A 42 -19.32 -18.95 16.61
C THR A 42 -18.53 -17.64 16.70
N VAL A 43 -18.73 -16.70 15.77
CA VAL A 43 -18.02 -15.41 15.80
C VAL A 43 -18.39 -14.56 17.00
N LYS A 44 -19.68 -14.48 17.34
CA LYS A 44 -20.12 -13.76 18.54
C LYS A 44 -19.49 -14.36 19.80
N SER A 45 -19.51 -15.69 19.91
CA SER A 45 -18.87 -16.40 21.03
C SER A 45 -17.37 -16.12 21.11
N ILE A 46 -16.65 -16.19 19.99
CA ILE A 46 -15.21 -15.87 19.95
C ILE A 46 -14.95 -14.44 20.41
N ILE A 47 -15.70 -13.47 19.88
CA ILE A 47 -15.55 -12.06 20.23
C ILE A 47 -15.82 -11.86 21.73
N ASP A 48 -16.93 -12.39 22.25
CA ASP A 48 -17.31 -12.18 23.64
C ASP A 48 -16.35 -12.88 24.61
N ASN A 49 -15.88 -14.09 24.27
CA ASN A 49 -14.82 -14.76 25.02
C ASN A 49 -13.50 -13.98 25.00
N THR A 50 -13.16 -13.35 23.87
CA THR A 50 -11.95 -12.52 23.75
C THR A 50 -12.04 -11.26 24.60
N LYS A 51 -13.21 -10.62 24.68
CA LYS A 51 -13.42 -9.42 25.51
C LYS A 51 -13.23 -9.67 26.99
N ASN A 52 -13.55 -10.88 27.45
CA ASN A 52 -13.51 -11.28 28.86
C ASN A 52 -12.21 -12.00 29.26
N ARG A 53 -11.22 -12.04 28.36
CA ARG A 53 -9.97 -12.79 28.58
C ARG A 53 -8.88 -11.86 29.10
N ASP A 54 -8.32 -12.22 30.25
CA ASP A 54 -7.21 -11.50 30.91
C ASP A 54 -5.83 -12.09 30.61
N THR A 55 -5.76 -13.10 29.75
CA THR A 55 -4.52 -13.76 29.33
C THR A 55 -4.33 -13.68 27.82
N TYR A 56 -3.07 -13.69 27.37
CA TYR A 56 -2.76 -13.79 25.96
C TYR A 56 -3.22 -15.14 25.37
N PHE A 57 -3.61 -15.13 24.10
CA PHE A 57 -3.82 -16.37 23.36
C PHE A 57 -2.52 -17.14 23.18
N SER A 58 -2.55 -18.42 23.53
CA SER A 58 -1.47 -19.37 23.26
C SER A 58 -1.36 -19.66 21.76
N GLN A 59 -0.28 -20.31 21.34
CA GLN A 59 -0.15 -20.76 19.95
C GLN A 59 -1.24 -21.76 19.56
N VAL A 60 -1.61 -22.66 20.47
CA VAL A 60 -2.68 -23.64 20.27
C VAL A 60 -4.03 -22.94 20.06
N ASP A 61 -4.35 -21.91 20.86
CA ASP A 61 -5.58 -21.13 20.69
C ASP A 61 -5.67 -20.50 19.29
N LYS A 62 -4.55 -19.95 18.80
CA LYS A 62 -4.46 -19.30 17.49
C LYS A 62 -4.64 -20.31 16.35
N GLU A 63 -4.03 -21.48 16.44
CA GLU A 63 -4.16 -22.55 15.44
C GLU A 63 -5.58 -23.12 15.38
N GLN A 64 -6.23 -23.29 16.54
CA GLN A 64 -7.64 -23.70 16.59
C GLN A 64 -8.55 -22.65 15.96
N PHE A 65 -8.32 -21.38 16.24
CA PHE A 65 -9.05 -20.29 15.61
C PHE A 65 -8.84 -20.28 14.09
N GLU A 66 -7.59 -20.37 13.60
CA GLU A 66 -7.28 -20.42 12.16
C GLU A 66 -7.99 -21.60 11.48
N ASN A 67 -7.95 -22.79 12.07
CA ASN A 67 -8.66 -23.97 11.56
C ASN A 67 -10.18 -23.79 11.52
N SER A 68 -10.74 -23.03 12.46
CA SER A 68 -12.19 -22.76 12.49
C SER A 68 -12.65 -21.77 11.43
N ILE A 69 -11.77 -20.87 10.98
CA ILE A 69 -12.15 -19.79 10.04
C ILE A 69 -11.72 -20.00 8.60
N LYS A 70 -10.70 -20.84 8.33
CA LYS A 70 -10.14 -21.03 6.98
C LYS A 70 -11.13 -21.62 5.96
N GLU A 71 -12.13 -22.38 6.42
CA GLU A 71 -13.15 -23.01 5.57
C GLU A 71 -14.42 -22.16 5.43
N LEU A 72 -14.43 -20.95 6.00
CA LEU A 72 -15.62 -20.08 6.00
C LEU A 72 -15.74 -19.27 4.71
N SER A 73 -16.97 -18.86 4.40
CA SER A 73 -17.20 -18.03 3.21
C SER A 73 -16.44 -16.69 3.27
N PRO A 74 -16.03 -16.13 2.12
CA PRO A 74 -15.31 -14.85 2.09
C PRO A 74 -16.05 -13.70 2.80
N GLN A 75 -17.38 -13.63 2.65
CA GLN A 75 -18.21 -12.63 3.32
C GLN A 75 -18.15 -12.77 4.85
N PHE A 76 -18.09 -14.00 5.34
CA PHE A 76 -18.01 -14.24 6.77
C PHE A 76 -16.68 -13.79 7.35
N ILE A 77 -15.58 -14.13 6.67
CA ILE A 77 -14.23 -13.71 7.07
C ILE A 77 -14.15 -12.18 7.05
N ALA A 78 -14.70 -11.53 6.02
CA ALA A 78 -14.77 -10.08 5.95
C ALA A 78 -15.51 -9.45 7.14
N ASN A 79 -16.69 -9.97 7.49
CA ASN A 79 -17.47 -9.48 8.62
C ASN A 79 -16.71 -9.66 9.96
N LEU A 80 -16.04 -10.80 10.12
CA LEU A 80 -15.18 -11.08 11.27
C LEU A 80 -14.03 -10.08 11.35
N THR A 81 -13.23 -9.93 10.29
CA THR A 81 -12.10 -9.00 10.25
C THR A 81 -12.54 -7.56 10.49
N ASN A 82 -13.67 -7.13 9.90
CA ASN A 82 -14.24 -5.81 10.14
C ASN A 82 -14.67 -5.60 11.61
N THR A 83 -15.18 -6.65 12.25
CA THR A 83 -15.56 -6.59 13.67
C THR A 83 -14.33 -6.55 14.58
N LEU A 84 -13.31 -7.37 14.31
CA LEU A 84 -12.05 -7.36 15.05
C LEU A 84 -11.35 -5.99 14.92
N PHE A 85 -11.28 -5.45 13.70
CA PHE A 85 -10.79 -4.09 13.44
C PHE A 85 -11.59 -3.04 14.22
N GLY A 86 -12.92 -3.09 14.12
CA GLY A 86 -13.82 -2.16 14.81
C GLY A 86 -13.66 -2.16 16.33
N ILE A 87 -13.39 -3.33 16.92
CA ILE A 87 -13.10 -3.45 18.35
C ILE A 87 -11.70 -2.90 18.67
N PHE A 88 -10.70 -3.23 17.86
CA PHE A 88 -9.32 -2.77 18.05
C PHE A 88 -9.20 -1.24 18.04
N VAL A 89 -9.96 -0.56 17.18
CA VAL A 89 -9.98 0.91 17.11
C VAL A 89 -10.97 1.56 18.08
N SER A 90 -11.67 0.80 18.92
CA SER A 90 -12.69 1.35 19.82
C SER A 90 -12.09 1.90 21.11
N LYS A 91 -12.47 3.14 21.47
CA LYS A 91 -12.11 3.79 22.74
C LYS A 91 -12.56 3.02 23.98
N ASN A 92 -13.53 2.10 23.86
CA ASN A 92 -13.99 1.24 24.96
C ASN A 92 -12.90 0.30 25.51
N TYR A 93 -11.85 0.06 24.73
CA TYR A 93 -10.72 -0.81 25.07
C TYR A 93 -9.40 -0.04 25.18
N GLU A 94 -9.45 1.29 25.19
CA GLU A 94 -8.29 2.13 25.44
C GLU A 94 -7.63 1.77 26.79
N GLY A 95 -6.31 1.61 26.78
CA GLY A 95 -5.54 1.15 27.94
C GLY A 95 -5.62 -0.35 28.25
N LYS A 96 -6.46 -1.14 27.57
CA LYS A 96 -6.61 -2.59 27.81
C LYS A 96 -5.68 -3.40 26.91
N SER A 97 -4.37 -3.30 27.17
CA SER A 97 -3.31 -3.85 26.30
C SER A 97 -3.45 -5.35 26.00
N ILE A 98 -3.86 -6.19 26.96
CA ILE A 98 -4.02 -7.63 26.74
C ILE A 98 -5.15 -7.91 25.74
N ILE A 99 -6.31 -7.26 25.95
CA ILE A 99 -7.48 -7.41 25.09
C ILE A 99 -7.17 -6.92 23.67
N LEU A 100 -6.53 -5.75 23.53
CA LEU A 100 -6.13 -5.21 22.22
C LEU A 100 -5.14 -6.14 21.49
N ASN A 101 -4.14 -6.68 22.19
CA ASN A 101 -3.22 -7.66 21.60
C ASN A 101 -3.93 -8.94 21.16
N ASN A 102 -4.87 -9.43 21.95
CA ASN A 102 -5.68 -10.59 21.58
C ASN A 102 -6.48 -10.32 20.32
N PHE A 103 -7.18 -9.18 20.23
CA PHE A 103 -7.90 -8.79 19.01
C PHE A 103 -6.99 -8.63 17.80
N LEU A 104 -5.81 -8.01 17.98
CA LEU A 104 -4.82 -7.91 16.91
C LEU A 104 -4.33 -9.28 16.45
N SER A 105 -4.08 -10.21 17.38
CA SER A 105 -3.62 -11.56 17.05
C SER A 105 -4.64 -12.36 16.23
N LEU A 106 -5.94 -12.25 16.57
CA LEU A 106 -7.00 -12.84 15.76
C LEU A 106 -7.15 -12.13 14.42
N SER A 107 -6.97 -10.81 14.40
CA SER A 107 -7.02 -10.00 13.18
C SER A 107 -5.94 -10.43 12.20
N LEU A 108 -4.70 -10.65 12.65
CA LEU A 108 -3.60 -11.15 11.82
C LEU A 108 -3.96 -12.47 11.12
N ILE A 109 -4.67 -13.37 11.80
CA ILE A 109 -5.09 -14.64 11.23
C ILE A 109 -6.22 -14.40 10.21
N SER A 110 -7.29 -13.70 10.60
CA SER A 110 -8.42 -13.42 9.71
C SER A 110 -8.02 -12.63 8.46
N TRP A 111 -7.03 -11.74 8.59
CA TRP A 111 -6.52 -10.92 7.52
C TRP A 111 -5.95 -11.76 6.39
N LYS A 112 -5.27 -12.87 6.68
CA LYS A 112 -4.70 -13.79 5.65
C LYS A 112 -5.76 -14.28 4.67
N TYR A 113 -6.98 -14.52 5.16
CA TYR A 113 -8.10 -15.07 4.39
C TYR A 113 -9.09 -14.01 3.89
N THR A 114 -8.86 -12.74 4.21
CA THR A 114 -9.70 -11.62 3.75
C THR A 114 -9.35 -11.27 2.31
N THR A 115 -10.35 -11.02 1.45
CA THR A 115 -10.13 -10.59 0.07
C THR A 115 -9.71 -9.13 -0.01
N ASP A 116 -9.01 -8.76 -1.09
CA ASP A 116 -8.51 -7.39 -1.29
C ASP A 116 -9.63 -6.35 -1.30
N THR A 117 -10.79 -6.68 -1.86
CA THR A 117 -11.99 -5.82 -1.84
C THR A 117 -12.37 -5.38 -0.42
N PHE A 118 -12.40 -6.32 0.53
CA PHE A 118 -12.71 -5.99 1.92
C PHE A 118 -11.55 -5.33 2.66
N ARG A 119 -10.30 -5.65 2.31
CA ARG A 119 -9.14 -4.94 2.87
C ARG A 119 -9.14 -3.46 2.49
N TYR A 120 -9.51 -3.11 1.25
CA TYR A 120 -9.71 -1.72 0.83
C TYR A 120 -10.85 -1.02 1.58
N SER A 121 -11.96 -1.72 1.86
CA SER A 121 -13.07 -1.14 2.64
C SER A 121 -12.65 -0.71 4.07
N LEU A 122 -11.67 -1.39 4.67
CA LEU A 122 -11.09 -0.97 5.95
C LEU A 122 -10.20 0.27 5.79
N GLY A 123 -9.54 0.43 4.64
CA GLY A 123 -8.79 1.65 4.30
C GLY A 123 -9.71 2.87 4.16
N GLU A 124 -10.87 2.70 3.52
CA GLU A 124 -11.89 3.76 3.45
C GLU A 124 -12.43 4.12 4.84
N ARG A 125 -12.54 3.14 5.73
CA ARG A 125 -12.96 3.38 7.12
C ARG A 125 -11.95 4.23 7.89
N LEU A 126 -10.64 4.08 7.61
CA LEU A 126 -9.60 4.98 8.13
C LEU A 126 -9.80 6.41 7.62
N ASP A 127 -10.16 6.60 6.36
CA ASP A 127 -10.43 7.95 5.81
C ASP A 127 -11.62 8.63 6.48
N VAL A 128 -12.65 7.86 6.83
CA VAL A 128 -13.78 8.36 7.63
C VAL A 128 -13.28 8.87 8.99
N PHE A 129 -12.42 8.12 9.68
CA PHE A 129 -11.83 8.58 10.95
C PHE A 129 -10.96 9.83 10.79
N ARG A 130 -10.22 9.94 9.68
CA ARG A 130 -9.43 11.14 9.33
C ARG A 130 -10.32 12.35 9.09
N THR A 131 -11.41 12.18 8.36
CA THR A 131 -12.40 13.23 8.10
C THR A 131 -13.05 13.72 9.40
N GLN A 132 -13.24 12.82 10.37
CA GLN A 132 -13.77 13.13 11.69
C GLN A 132 -12.74 13.66 12.68
N LEU A 133 -11.45 13.71 12.31
CA LEU A 133 -10.33 14.10 13.17
C LEU A 133 -10.27 13.27 14.48
N ASP A 134 -10.66 12.00 14.44
CA ASP A 134 -10.64 11.11 15.62
C ASP A 134 -9.23 10.50 15.81
N GLU A 135 -8.31 11.27 16.38
CA GLU A 135 -6.88 10.94 16.52
C GLU A 135 -6.62 9.55 17.08
N TYR A 136 -7.37 9.13 18.11
CA TYR A 136 -7.22 7.81 18.70
C TYR A 136 -7.49 6.71 17.66
N LYS A 137 -8.59 6.81 16.92
CA LYS A 137 -8.96 5.82 15.91
C LYS A 137 -8.01 5.84 14.73
N ILE A 138 -7.52 7.02 14.35
CA ILE A 138 -6.50 7.16 13.29
C ILE A 138 -5.25 6.39 13.72
N ASN A 139 -4.71 6.67 14.90
CA ASN A 139 -3.48 6.04 15.40
C ASN A 139 -3.64 4.52 15.56
N GLN A 140 -4.77 4.04 16.11
CA GLN A 140 -5.04 2.60 16.21
C GLN A 140 -5.20 1.94 14.84
N SER A 141 -5.85 2.61 13.89
CA SER A 141 -6.00 2.07 12.53
C SER A 141 -4.64 1.95 11.85
N GLU A 142 -3.79 2.97 11.92
CA GLU A 142 -2.45 2.93 11.33
C GLU A 142 -1.57 1.85 11.96
N LEU A 143 -1.64 1.70 13.29
CA LEU A 143 -0.98 0.59 13.99
C LEU A 143 -1.50 -0.77 13.52
N PHE A 144 -2.82 -0.91 13.36
CA PHE A 144 -3.42 -2.13 12.83
C PHE A 144 -2.85 -2.46 11.44
N PHE A 145 -2.91 -1.50 10.51
CA PHE A 145 -2.42 -1.66 9.14
C PHE A 145 -0.92 -1.93 9.06
N GLU A 146 -0.11 -1.32 9.94
CA GLU A 146 1.31 -1.65 10.08
C GLU A 146 1.49 -3.13 10.46
N LYS A 147 0.79 -3.59 11.51
CA LYS A 147 0.96 -4.94 12.04
C LYS A 147 0.46 -6.02 11.09
N VAL A 148 -0.64 -5.78 10.36
CA VAL A 148 -1.15 -6.72 9.35
C VAL A 148 -0.46 -6.62 7.98
N GLY A 149 0.52 -5.72 7.82
CA GLY A 149 1.17 -5.48 6.52
C GLY A 149 0.20 -4.95 5.46
N GLY A 150 -0.79 -4.15 5.88
CA GLY A 150 -1.93 -3.73 5.07
C GLY A 150 -1.86 -2.31 4.52
N LYS A 151 -0.73 -1.59 4.65
CA LYS A 151 -0.59 -0.20 4.19
C LYS A 151 -0.89 -0.02 2.69
N LYS A 152 -0.66 -1.03 1.86
CA LYS A 152 -1.03 -1.01 0.42
C LYS A 152 -2.53 -0.81 0.16
N TYR A 153 -3.37 -1.14 1.14
CA TYR A 153 -4.84 -1.03 1.08
C TYR A 153 -5.39 0.31 1.57
N TYR A 154 -4.52 1.27 1.89
CA TYR A 154 -4.96 2.66 2.04
C TYR A 154 -5.63 3.15 0.76
N SER A 155 -6.55 4.11 0.92
CA SER A 155 -7.18 4.73 -0.24
C SER A 155 -6.16 5.43 -1.13
N LYS A 156 -6.54 5.64 -2.38
CA LYS A 156 -5.69 6.30 -3.37
C LYS A 156 -5.27 7.71 -2.93
N ASP A 157 -6.16 8.44 -2.27
CA ASP A 157 -5.92 9.79 -1.80
C ASP A 157 -4.96 9.78 -0.60
N LEU A 158 -5.18 8.88 0.36
CA LEU A 158 -4.27 8.74 1.49
C LEU A 158 -2.87 8.30 1.04
N LYS A 159 -2.77 7.32 0.14
CA LYS A 159 -1.48 6.89 -0.45
C LYS A 159 -0.79 8.04 -1.15
N THR A 160 -1.52 8.81 -1.94
CA THR A 160 -0.99 10.00 -2.60
C THR A 160 -0.34 10.96 -1.61
N ILE A 161 -1.04 11.31 -0.54
CA ILE A 161 -0.57 12.28 0.45
C ILE A 161 0.66 11.71 1.17
N GLN A 162 0.56 10.47 1.67
CA GLN A 162 1.65 9.85 2.42
C GLN A 162 2.90 9.65 1.56
N LEU A 163 2.77 9.20 0.31
CA LEU A 163 3.91 9.07 -0.61
C LEU A 163 4.61 10.41 -0.83
N SER A 164 3.85 11.50 -0.97
CA SER A 164 4.42 12.84 -1.15
C SER A 164 5.26 13.25 0.05
N VAL A 165 4.67 13.15 1.25
CA VAL A 165 5.33 13.51 2.51
C VAL A 165 6.57 12.63 2.73
N LYS A 166 6.46 11.33 2.48
CA LYS A 166 7.57 10.39 2.68
C LYS A 166 8.69 10.57 1.67
N CYS A 167 8.37 10.88 0.41
CA CYS A 167 9.40 11.21 -0.59
C CYS A 167 10.14 12.49 -0.24
N GLU A 168 9.43 13.53 0.22
CA GLU A 168 10.06 14.76 0.70
C GLU A 168 10.93 14.51 1.94
N GLN A 169 10.45 13.73 2.91
CA GLN A 169 11.22 13.30 4.07
C GLN A 169 12.49 12.54 3.66
N LEU A 170 12.38 11.62 2.69
CA LEU A 170 13.51 10.83 2.20
C LEU A 170 14.54 11.72 1.49
N ARG A 171 14.08 12.65 0.64
CA ARG A 171 14.95 13.63 -0.03
C ARG A 171 15.68 14.51 0.98
N ASN A 172 14.98 15.01 1.99
CA ASN A 172 15.58 15.81 3.04
C ASN A 172 16.59 14.99 3.86
N ALA A 173 16.24 13.76 4.24
CA ALA A 173 17.15 12.85 4.93
C ALA A 173 18.41 12.58 4.08
N HIS A 174 18.27 12.39 2.77
CA HIS A 174 19.39 12.13 1.88
C HIS A 174 20.44 13.25 1.89
N PHE A 175 20.02 14.51 1.90
CA PHE A 175 20.91 15.67 1.91
C PHE A 175 21.40 16.08 3.32
N SER A 176 20.81 15.53 4.38
CA SER A 176 21.26 15.73 5.77
C SER A 176 22.60 15.05 6.09
N TRP A 177 23.17 15.44 7.23
CA TRP A 177 24.46 14.92 7.73
C TRP A 177 24.37 13.44 8.15
N ASP A 178 23.28 13.03 8.79
CA ASP A 178 23.00 11.69 9.32
C ASP A 178 22.11 10.86 8.37
N ASN A 179 22.29 11.07 7.06
CA ASN A 179 21.42 10.54 6.02
C ASN A 179 21.19 9.02 6.09
N TYR A 180 22.25 8.21 6.23
CA TYR A 180 22.14 6.76 6.07
C TYR A 180 21.22 6.09 7.10
N ALA A 181 21.24 6.58 8.34
CA ALA A 181 20.38 6.05 9.41
C ALA A 181 18.90 6.38 9.16
N ASN A 182 18.63 7.59 8.67
CA ASN A 182 17.28 8.12 8.50
C ASN A 182 16.63 7.68 7.18
N GLU A 183 17.41 7.48 6.11
CA GLU A 183 16.91 7.01 4.82
C GLU A 183 16.24 5.63 4.92
N THR A 184 16.86 4.71 5.65
CA THR A 184 16.45 3.29 5.73
C THR A 184 14.99 3.10 6.20
N PRO A 185 14.54 3.64 7.35
CA PRO A 185 13.16 3.50 7.78
C PRO A 185 12.16 4.17 6.82
N ILE A 186 12.51 5.34 6.24
CA ILE A 186 11.61 6.07 5.34
C ILE A 186 11.43 5.29 4.02
N ALA A 187 12.52 4.78 3.44
CA ALA A 187 12.47 3.98 2.21
C ALA A 187 11.64 2.71 2.39
N ARG A 188 11.73 2.05 3.56
CA ARG A 188 10.90 0.90 3.90
C ARG A 188 9.41 1.26 3.89
N GLU A 189 9.04 2.35 4.57
CA GLU A 189 7.64 2.77 4.67
C GLU A 189 7.04 3.12 3.30
N ILE A 190 7.82 3.73 2.40
CA ILE A 190 7.38 4.01 1.04
C ILE A 190 7.02 2.72 0.29
N LEU A 191 7.86 1.68 0.41
CA LEU A 191 7.58 0.39 -0.23
C LEU A 191 6.45 -0.40 0.43
N GLU A 192 6.18 -0.18 1.72
CA GLU A 192 4.98 -0.75 2.36
C GLU A 192 3.69 -0.12 1.83
N LEU A 193 3.73 1.16 1.47
CA LEU A 193 2.59 1.88 0.88
C LEU A 193 2.34 1.49 -0.58
N ALA A 194 3.41 1.28 -1.35
CA ALA A 194 3.34 0.86 -2.75
C ALA A 194 4.38 -0.23 -3.05
N PRO A 195 4.04 -1.51 -2.76
CA PRO A 195 4.93 -2.63 -3.01
C PRO A 195 5.20 -2.90 -4.50
N SER A 196 4.24 -2.57 -5.38
CA SER A 196 4.33 -2.73 -6.83
C SER A 196 4.18 -1.38 -7.55
N PRO A 197 4.76 -1.20 -8.76
CA PRO A 197 4.54 -0.01 -9.59
C PRO A 197 3.06 0.34 -9.81
N SER A 198 2.19 -0.67 -9.90
CA SER A 198 0.75 -0.48 -10.07
C SER A 198 0.06 0.12 -8.85
N ASP A 199 0.66 -0.01 -7.66
CA ASP A 199 0.11 0.56 -6.41
C ASP A 199 0.37 2.06 -6.28
N VAL A 200 1.32 2.59 -7.08
CA VAL A 200 1.72 4.00 -7.07
C VAL A 200 0.71 4.83 -7.88
N PRO A 201 0.06 5.83 -7.28
CA PRO A 201 -0.78 6.76 -8.04
C PRO A 201 0.03 7.44 -9.15
N ASN A 202 -0.46 7.42 -10.39
CA ASN A 202 0.27 7.91 -11.57
C ASN A 202 0.89 9.31 -11.36
N MET A 203 0.17 10.25 -10.74
CA MET A 203 0.68 11.60 -10.50
C MET A 203 1.82 11.70 -9.47
N ARG A 204 2.15 10.62 -8.77
CA ARG A 204 3.27 10.53 -7.82
C ARG A 204 4.40 9.62 -8.30
N LYS A 205 4.26 8.99 -9.47
CA LYS A 205 5.30 8.12 -10.03
C LYS A 205 6.60 8.87 -10.30
N ASP A 206 6.54 10.06 -10.91
CA ASP A 206 7.76 10.86 -11.17
C ASP A 206 8.49 11.22 -9.89
N LEU A 207 7.77 11.74 -8.90
CA LEU A 207 8.33 12.07 -7.59
C LEU A 207 8.98 10.85 -6.92
N LEU A 208 8.31 9.70 -6.98
CA LEU A 208 8.81 8.46 -6.38
C LEU A 208 10.09 7.98 -7.07
N VAL A 209 10.05 7.89 -8.41
CA VAL A 209 11.20 7.45 -9.22
C VAL A 209 12.37 8.40 -9.02
N GLU A 210 12.16 9.72 -9.09
CA GLU A 210 13.19 10.74 -8.84
C GLU A 210 13.81 10.55 -7.46
N THR A 211 12.99 10.44 -6.41
CA THR A 211 13.48 10.32 -5.03
C THR A 211 14.31 9.06 -4.84
N PHE A 212 13.81 7.90 -5.29
CA PHE A 212 14.53 6.63 -5.17
C PHE A 212 15.81 6.62 -6.01
N LEU A 213 15.78 7.22 -7.21
CA LEU A 213 16.92 7.27 -8.11
C LEU A 213 18.02 8.19 -7.55
N ILE A 214 17.67 9.36 -7.00
CA ILE A 214 18.62 10.24 -6.29
C ILE A 214 19.31 9.47 -5.15
N CYS A 215 18.54 8.84 -4.28
CA CYS A 215 19.09 8.13 -3.13
C CYS A 215 19.95 6.93 -3.54
N ARG A 216 19.61 6.25 -4.64
CA ARG A 216 20.31 5.06 -5.10
C ARG A 216 21.56 5.34 -5.92
N ILE A 217 21.59 6.41 -6.69
CA ILE A 217 22.80 6.92 -7.34
C ILE A 217 23.74 7.50 -6.28
N GLY A 218 23.16 8.15 -5.29
CA GLY A 218 23.87 8.62 -4.10
C GLY A 218 24.77 9.82 -4.37
N LYS A 219 25.54 10.16 -3.34
CA LYS A 219 26.53 11.24 -3.38
C LYS A 219 27.81 10.74 -4.05
N ASN A 220 28.55 11.60 -4.75
CA ASN A 220 29.83 11.21 -5.35
C ASN A 220 30.97 11.15 -4.30
N VAL A 221 30.83 10.29 -3.29
CA VAL A 221 31.77 10.12 -2.17
C VAL A 221 32.18 8.66 -2.01
N SER A 222 33.42 8.41 -1.58
CA SER A 222 33.97 7.05 -1.46
C SER A 222 33.31 6.24 -0.35
N TYR A 223 32.94 6.87 0.78
CA TYR A 223 32.33 6.18 1.90
C TYR A 223 30.96 5.59 1.53
N GLN A 224 30.84 4.26 1.65
CA GLN A 224 29.67 3.47 1.21
C GLN A 224 29.25 3.74 -0.24
N ARG A 225 30.18 4.22 -1.08
CA ARG A 225 29.90 4.66 -2.47
C ARG A 225 28.75 5.69 -2.54
N GLY A 226 28.58 6.48 -1.48
CA GLY A 226 27.59 7.55 -1.38
C GLY A 226 26.14 7.13 -1.21
N VAL A 227 25.86 5.85 -0.95
CA VAL A 227 24.52 5.29 -0.83
C VAL A 227 24.33 4.73 0.58
N SER A 228 23.14 4.92 1.17
CA SER A 228 22.79 4.28 2.44
C SER A 228 22.83 2.75 2.30
N PRO A 229 23.63 2.01 3.08
CA PRO A 229 23.69 0.55 2.97
C PRO A 229 22.33 -0.12 3.27
N GLY A 230 21.60 0.41 4.27
CA GLY A 230 20.27 -0.07 4.62
C GLY A 230 19.21 0.37 3.60
N GLY A 231 19.31 1.60 3.10
CA GLY A 231 18.42 2.14 2.06
C GLY A 231 18.56 1.39 0.73
N LYS A 232 19.79 0.99 0.37
CA LYS A 232 20.11 0.29 -0.89
C LYS A 232 19.22 -0.92 -1.11
N LEU A 233 18.95 -1.73 -0.06
CA LEU A 233 18.08 -2.90 -0.14
C LEU A 233 16.67 -2.54 -0.65
N PHE A 234 16.12 -1.42 -0.20
CA PHE A 234 14.78 -0.97 -0.59
C PHE A 234 14.81 -0.33 -1.98
N TYR A 235 15.83 0.47 -2.28
CA TYR A 235 15.98 1.06 -3.61
C TYR A 235 16.17 -0.02 -4.70
N ASP A 236 17.02 -1.01 -4.46
CA ASP A 236 17.23 -2.14 -5.38
C ASP A 236 15.93 -2.91 -5.58
N ARG A 237 15.16 -3.18 -4.51
CA ARG A 237 13.84 -3.83 -4.61
C ARG A 237 12.86 -3.04 -5.46
N PHE A 238 12.86 -1.71 -5.35
CA PHE A 238 12.02 -0.86 -6.20
C PHE A 238 12.38 -1.03 -7.67
N PHE A 239 13.67 -0.90 -8.02
CA PHE A 239 14.12 -0.98 -9.40
C PHE A 239 14.01 -2.39 -10.02
N GLN A 240 14.16 -3.45 -9.21
CA GLN A 240 13.95 -4.84 -9.63
C GLN A 240 12.51 -5.15 -10.03
N ASN A 241 11.54 -4.37 -9.54
CA ASN A 241 10.13 -4.51 -9.90
C ASN A 241 9.69 -3.45 -10.92
N SER A 242 10.61 -2.78 -11.61
CA SER A 242 10.27 -1.72 -12.57
C SER A 242 9.52 -2.27 -13.77
N ASP A 243 8.50 -1.54 -14.22
CA ASP A 243 7.87 -1.74 -15.52
C ASP A 243 8.44 -0.76 -16.56
N GLU A 244 7.98 -0.88 -17.81
CA GLU A 244 8.38 0.03 -18.90
C GLU A 244 8.07 1.51 -18.58
N ASP A 245 7.00 1.82 -17.85
CA ASP A 245 6.64 3.19 -17.44
C ASP A 245 7.67 3.77 -16.44
N ILE A 246 8.14 2.98 -15.48
CA ILE A 246 9.24 3.38 -14.59
C ILE A 246 10.53 3.59 -15.37
N VAL A 247 10.86 2.70 -16.31
CA VAL A 247 12.08 2.81 -17.14
C VAL A 247 12.03 4.08 -18.00
N LYS A 248 10.88 4.37 -18.60
CA LYS A 248 10.64 5.62 -19.34
C LYS A 248 10.95 6.83 -18.44
N ARG A 249 10.43 6.85 -17.21
CA ARG A 249 10.65 7.95 -16.25
C ARG A 249 12.11 8.07 -15.84
N ILE A 250 12.81 6.96 -15.60
CA ILE A 250 14.26 6.96 -15.29
C ILE A 250 15.03 7.64 -16.43
N LEU A 251 14.81 7.23 -17.68
CA LEU A 251 15.49 7.80 -18.84
C LEU A 251 15.17 9.29 -19.03
N THR A 252 13.91 9.68 -18.84
CA THR A 252 13.50 11.10 -18.88
C THR A 252 14.24 11.92 -17.82
N LEU A 253 14.19 11.49 -16.55
CA LEU A 253 14.82 12.19 -15.42
C LEU A 253 16.34 12.34 -15.58
N LEU A 254 17.01 11.28 -16.07
CA LEU A 254 18.45 11.31 -16.34
C LEU A 254 18.77 12.27 -17.49
N SER A 255 17.97 12.26 -18.57
CA SER A 255 18.20 13.11 -19.73
C SER A 255 17.91 14.59 -19.50
N ASP A 256 17.03 14.91 -18.56
CA ASP A 256 16.68 16.29 -18.20
C ASP A 256 17.69 16.92 -17.22
N GLY A 257 18.66 16.15 -16.73
CA GLY A 257 19.67 16.61 -15.78
C GLY A 257 19.16 16.79 -14.35
N ASN A 258 17.97 16.24 -14.03
CA ASN A 258 17.40 16.26 -12.68
C ASN A 258 18.22 15.43 -11.68
N ILE A 259 19.06 14.53 -12.20
CA ILE A 259 19.85 13.57 -11.44
C ILE A 259 21.32 13.75 -11.81
N ASN A 260 22.17 13.98 -10.81
CA ASN A 260 23.61 14.14 -11.05
C ASN A 260 24.29 12.78 -11.26
N VAL A 261 24.86 12.59 -12.45
CA VAL A 261 25.58 11.39 -12.87
C VAL A 261 26.98 11.73 -13.42
N ASN A 262 27.56 12.81 -12.91
CA ASN A 262 28.82 13.34 -13.44
C ASN A 262 30.04 12.69 -12.76
N GLY A 263 29.83 12.08 -11.59
CA GLY A 263 30.85 11.39 -10.83
C GLY A 263 31.09 9.94 -11.26
N GLN A 264 32.33 9.47 -11.17
CA GLN A 264 32.66 8.05 -11.43
C GLN A 264 31.89 7.09 -10.51
N ILE A 265 31.73 7.43 -9.22
CA ILE A 265 30.98 6.60 -8.27
C ILE A 265 29.49 6.56 -8.65
N GLN A 266 28.93 7.71 -9.04
CA GLN A 266 27.54 7.83 -9.46
C GLN A 266 27.28 7.06 -10.75
N ASN A 267 28.19 7.12 -11.74
CA ASN A 267 28.10 6.32 -12.96
C ASN A 267 28.14 4.81 -12.67
N ASN A 268 29.02 4.37 -11.77
CA ASN A 268 29.04 2.97 -11.34
C ASN A 268 27.75 2.56 -10.61
N ASN A 269 27.18 3.44 -9.79
CA ASN A 269 25.92 3.18 -9.10
C ASN A 269 24.73 3.16 -10.07
N LEU A 270 24.72 4.05 -11.09
CA LEU A 270 23.75 4.02 -12.17
C LEU A 270 23.85 2.71 -12.94
N LEU A 271 25.05 2.28 -13.32
CA LEU A 271 25.27 1.01 -14.01
C LEU A 271 24.70 -0.18 -13.20
N GLU A 272 24.87 -0.20 -11.88
CA GLU A 272 24.23 -1.21 -11.03
C GLU A 272 22.71 -1.16 -11.10
N VAL A 273 22.09 0.03 -11.12
CA VAL A 273 20.63 0.17 -11.27
C VAL A 273 20.18 -0.37 -12.62
N LEU A 274 20.87 -0.01 -13.71
CA LEU A 274 20.53 -0.48 -15.06
C LEU A 274 20.63 -2.00 -15.21
N ASN A 275 21.49 -2.64 -14.41
CA ASN A 275 21.68 -4.11 -14.43
C ASN A 275 20.64 -4.89 -13.62
N ILE A 276 19.89 -4.23 -12.72
CA ILE A 276 18.86 -4.90 -11.90
C ILE A 276 17.44 -4.69 -12.41
N VAL A 277 17.26 -3.82 -13.39
CA VAL A 277 15.99 -3.58 -14.07
C VAL A 277 15.57 -4.84 -14.84
N PRO A 278 14.30 -5.29 -14.76
CA PRO A 278 13.86 -6.55 -15.37
C PRO A 278 13.71 -6.43 -16.89
N GLU A 279 14.53 -7.16 -17.63
CA GLU A 279 14.59 -7.09 -19.11
C GLU A 279 13.34 -7.66 -19.80
N ASP A 280 12.64 -8.61 -19.16
CA ASP A 280 11.46 -9.29 -19.69
C ASP A 280 10.19 -8.42 -19.69
N MET A 281 10.20 -7.32 -18.94
CA MET A 281 9.06 -6.39 -18.81
C MET A 281 9.19 -5.13 -19.69
N ILE A 282 10.20 -5.08 -20.57
CA ILE A 282 10.62 -3.87 -21.26
C ILE A 282 10.67 -4.09 -22.77
N GLY A 283 10.11 -3.15 -23.55
CA GLY A 283 10.16 -3.18 -25.00
C GLY A 283 11.58 -3.09 -25.56
N ALA A 284 11.80 -3.74 -26.70
CA ALA A 284 13.13 -3.85 -27.33
C ALA A 284 13.83 -2.50 -27.55
N GLN A 285 13.08 -1.44 -27.90
CA GLN A 285 13.62 -0.10 -28.10
C GLN A 285 14.21 0.51 -26.80
N TYR A 286 13.60 0.23 -25.65
CA TYR A 286 14.11 0.71 -24.36
C TYR A 286 15.33 -0.11 -23.95
N MET A 287 15.29 -1.43 -24.17
CA MET A 287 16.43 -2.31 -23.92
C MET A 287 17.68 -1.92 -24.71
N GLU A 288 17.54 -1.62 -26.00
CA GLU A 288 18.64 -1.14 -26.84
C GLU A 288 19.29 0.13 -26.26
N ILE A 289 18.47 1.08 -25.79
CA ILE A 289 18.96 2.32 -25.17
C ILE A 289 19.63 2.07 -23.83
N LEU A 290 19.10 1.16 -23.02
CA LEU A 290 19.70 0.77 -21.75
C LEU A 290 21.07 0.11 -21.98
N ASP A 291 21.17 -0.80 -22.96
CA ASP A 291 22.41 -1.50 -23.28
C ASP A 291 23.47 -0.56 -23.86
N ASN A 292 23.06 0.37 -24.74
CA ASN A 292 23.94 1.42 -25.24
C ASN A 292 24.45 2.33 -24.10
N LEU A 293 23.58 2.69 -23.14
CA LEU A 293 23.99 3.46 -21.96
C LEU A 293 24.95 2.67 -21.06
N LYS A 294 24.67 1.38 -20.79
CA LYS A 294 25.55 0.48 -20.03
C LYS A 294 26.93 0.40 -20.70
N ALA A 295 26.98 0.19 -22.02
CA ALA A 295 28.22 0.13 -22.79
C ALA A 295 28.99 1.46 -22.73
N PHE A 296 28.28 2.59 -22.87
CA PHE A 296 28.88 3.92 -22.79
C PHE A 296 29.56 4.17 -21.43
N ILE A 297 28.93 3.75 -20.33
CA ILE A 297 29.50 3.85 -18.99
C ILE A 297 30.69 2.89 -18.80
N ASN A 298 30.58 1.65 -19.30
CA ASN A 298 31.66 0.65 -19.24
C ASN A 298 32.93 1.08 -19.99
N ASP A 299 32.80 1.89 -21.05
CA ASP A 299 33.93 2.54 -21.75
C ASP A 299 34.63 3.63 -20.92
N GLY A 300 34.16 3.89 -19.69
CA GLY A 300 34.69 4.95 -18.82
C GLY A 300 34.20 6.35 -19.18
N LYS A 301 33.17 6.48 -20.03
CA LYS A 301 32.56 7.77 -20.39
C LYS A 301 31.48 8.14 -19.37
N GLU A 302 31.29 9.44 -19.15
CA GLU A 302 30.28 9.96 -18.22
C GLU A 302 28.86 9.79 -18.78
N ALA A 303 27.93 9.24 -18.00
CA ALA A 303 26.56 8.99 -18.47
C ALA A 303 25.86 10.26 -18.99
N GLU A 304 26.12 11.42 -18.40
CA GLU A 304 25.58 12.72 -18.86
C GLU A 304 25.85 12.98 -20.36
N LYS A 305 27.01 12.56 -20.86
CA LYS A 305 27.38 12.75 -22.28
C LYS A 305 26.57 11.84 -23.20
N TYR A 306 26.11 10.69 -22.73
CA TYR A 306 25.28 9.78 -23.52
C TYR A 306 23.95 10.44 -23.91
N PHE A 307 23.32 11.15 -22.97
CA PHE A 307 22.03 11.82 -23.22
C PHE A 307 22.12 12.98 -24.22
N ASN A 308 23.34 13.42 -24.54
CA ASN A 308 23.59 14.45 -25.54
C ASN A 308 23.87 13.91 -26.95
N THR A 309 23.99 12.59 -27.12
CA THR A 309 24.22 11.93 -28.40
C THR A 309 23.04 12.09 -29.36
N VAL A 310 23.31 12.02 -30.67
CA VAL A 310 22.27 12.12 -31.71
C VAL A 310 21.28 10.97 -31.59
N ASP A 311 21.77 9.77 -31.33
CA ASP A 311 20.95 8.56 -31.22
C ASP A 311 19.98 8.65 -30.03
N PHE A 312 20.47 9.07 -28.85
CA PHE A 312 19.60 9.24 -27.70
C PHE A 312 18.59 10.38 -27.90
N LYS A 313 18.98 11.51 -28.51
CA LYS A 313 18.04 12.60 -28.82
C LYS A 313 16.93 12.14 -29.75
N ARG A 314 17.27 11.39 -30.79
CA ARG A 314 16.28 10.77 -31.69
C ARG A 314 15.36 9.81 -30.94
N PHE A 315 15.89 9.01 -30.03
CA PHE A 315 15.06 8.14 -29.18
C PHE A 315 14.11 8.94 -28.28
N LYS A 316 14.63 9.98 -27.61
CA LYS A 316 13.85 10.86 -26.73
C LYS A 316 12.64 11.45 -27.46
N ASP A 317 12.86 12.00 -28.66
CA ASP A 317 11.81 12.62 -29.46
C ASP A 317 10.70 11.64 -29.91
N ASN A 318 11.04 10.35 -30.07
CA ASN A 318 10.09 9.34 -30.56
C ASN A 318 9.39 8.54 -29.45
N PHE A 319 10.01 8.39 -28.27
CA PHE A 319 9.55 7.43 -27.24
C PHE A 319 9.42 8.02 -25.83
N LEU A 320 10.05 9.16 -25.54
CA LEU A 320 10.03 9.79 -24.22
C LEU A 320 9.09 10.99 -24.12
N VAL A 321 8.95 11.75 -25.22
CA VAL A 321 8.07 12.93 -25.34
C VAL A 321 6.59 12.55 -25.36
#